data_AF-A0A7Y1TAK9-F1
#
_entry.id   AF-A0A7Y1TAK9-F1
#
_cell.length_a   1.000
_cell.length_b   1.000
_cell.length_c   1.000
_cell.angle_alpha   90.00
_cell.angle_beta   90.00
_cell.angle_gamma   90.00
#
_symmetry.space_group_name_H-M   'P 1'
#
loop_
_entity.id
_entity.type
_entity.pdbx_description
1 polymer ?
#
loop_
_entity_poly.entity_id
_entity_poly.type
_entity_poly.pdbx_seq_one_letter_code
_entity_poly.pdbx_strand_id
1 'polypeptide(L)'
;MPELSLNLESLVQDNIVLLNQVDALLSSLDDARYTNNSSVLFDSALGVHVRHLLDHYDCLLQGLQRGCVNYDARERDARVESGTAYARQRLHRL
;
A
#
# COMPACT_ATOMS: atom_id res chain seq x y z
N MET A 1 32.92 -4.27 7.50
CA MET A 1 31.45 -4.24 7.41
C MET A 1 31.10 -5.17 6.26
N PRO A 2 30.49 -6.35 6.50
CA PRO A 2 30.10 -7.20 5.39
C PRO A 2 29.03 -6.46 4.58
N GLU A 3 29.16 -6.45 3.26
CA GLU A 3 28.06 -6.02 2.39
C GLU A 3 26.82 -6.83 2.76
N LEU A 4 25.77 -6.16 3.20
CA LEU A 4 24.42 -6.71 3.15
C LEU A 4 24.10 -6.91 1.67
N SER A 5 24.45 -8.06 1.10
CA SER A 5 23.94 -8.43 -0.22
C SER A 5 22.44 -8.66 -0.04
N LEU A 6 21.66 -7.63 -0.39
CA LEU A 6 20.21 -7.71 -0.40
C LEU A 6 19.81 -8.75 -1.45
N ASN A 7 19.29 -9.89 -1.00
CA ASN A 7 18.70 -10.90 -1.87
C ASN A 7 17.34 -10.38 -2.35
N LEU A 8 17.15 -10.28 -3.67
CA LEU A 8 15.88 -9.85 -4.28
C LEU A 8 14.70 -10.73 -3.82
N GLU A 9 14.92 -12.04 -3.69
CA GLU A 9 13.88 -12.96 -3.20
C GLU A 9 13.46 -12.63 -1.76
N SER A 10 14.44 -12.29 -0.91
CA SER A 10 14.16 -11.86 0.46
C SER A 10 13.37 -10.56 0.48
N LEU A 11 13.76 -9.58 -0.34
CA LEU A 11 13.05 -8.30 -0.42
C LEU A 11 11.61 -8.48 -0.89
N VAL A 12 11.36 -9.35 -1.88
CA VAL A 12 10.01 -9.67 -2.33
C VAL A 12 9.22 -10.35 -1.20
N GLN A 13 9.82 -11.30 -0.51
CA GLN A 13 9.18 -12.01 0.59
C GLN A 13 8.83 -11.06 1.75
N ASP A 14 9.72 -10.14 2.10
CA ASP A 14 9.50 -9.12 3.13
C ASP A 14 8.32 -8.21 2.75
N ASN A 15 8.24 -7.79 1.48
CA ASN A 15 7.12 -7.01 0.97
C ASN A 15 5.80 -7.78 1.06
N ILE A 16 5.78 -9.07 0.71
CA ILE A 16 4.59 -9.93 0.83
C ILE A 16 4.13 -10.01 2.30
N VAL A 17 5.06 -10.17 3.24
CA VAL A 17 4.76 -10.19 4.68
C VAL A 17 4.12 -8.87 5.11
N LEU A 18 4.68 -7.73 4.71
CA LEU A 18 4.14 -6.40 5.04
C LEU A 18 2.76 -6.17 4.43
N LEU A 19 2.53 -6.58 3.17
CA LEU A 19 1.22 -6.50 2.53
C LEU A 19 0.17 -7.36 3.25
N ASN A 20 0.53 -8.54 3.72
CA ASN A 20 -0.36 -9.37 4.53
C ASN A 20 -0.70 -8.73 5.88
N GLN A 21 0.25 -7.99 6.50
CA GLN A 21 -0.03 -7.22 7.70
C GLN A 21 -0.99 -6.06 7.44
N VAL A 22 -0.90 -5.41 6.27
CA VAL A 22 -1.87 -4.39 5.84
C VAL A 22 -3.26 -5.02 5.66
N ASP A 23 -3.37 -6.17 5.01
CA ASP A 23 -4.66 -6.86 4.87
C ASP A 23 -5.28 -7.23 6.23
N ALA A 24 -4.47 -7.76 7.15
CA ALA A 24 -4.89 -8.08 8.51
C ALA A 24 -5.38 -6.83 9.26
N LEU A 25 -4.64 -5.72 9.17
CA LEU A 25 -5.04 -4.43 9.75
C LEU A 25 -6.38 -3.97 9.18
N LEU A 26 -6.53 -3.92 7.85
CA LEU A 26 -7.76 -3.51 7.18
C LEU A 26 -8.94 -4.40 7.56
N SER A 27 -8.73 -5.69 7.78
CA SER A 27 -9.77 -6.63 8.21
C SER A 27 -10.29 -6.36 9.63
N SER A 28 -9.49 -5.70 10.46
CA SER A 28 -9.80 -5.42 11.87
C SER A 28 -10.45 -4.05 12.10
N LEU A 29 -10.53 -3.21 11.07
CA LEU A 29 -11.01 -1.85 11.14
C LEU A 29 -12.40 -1.70 10.50
N ASP A 30 -13.22 -0.83 11.09
CA ASP A 30 -14.38 -0.26 10.43
C ASP A 30 -13.99 1.00 9.64
N ASP A 31 -14.83 1.38 8.67
CA ASP A 31 -14.56 2.54 7.80
C ASP A 31 -14.47 3.85 8.60
N ALA A 32 -15.16 3.95 9.74
CA ALA A 32 -15.11 5.13 10.61
C ALA A 32 -13.71 5.31 11.22
N ARG A 33 -13.08 4.25 11.74
CA ARG A 33 -11.70 4.30 12.24
C ARG A 33 -10.69 4.46 11.12
N TYR A 34 -10.95 3.86 9.97
CA TYR A 34 -10.06 3.92 8.81
C TYR A 34 -9.96 5.33 8.20
N THR A 35 -11.06 6.06 8.19
CA THR A 35 -11.16 7.44 7.67
C THR A 35 -10.88 8.50 8.73
N ASN A 36 -10.66 8.10 9.98
CA ASN A 36 -10.47 9.05 11.06
C ASN A 36 -9.11 9.77 10.94
N ASN A 37 -9.16 11.10 10.86
CA ASN A 37 -7.98 11.98 10.86
C ASN A 37 -7.85 12.81 12.16
N SER A 38 -8.52 12.40 13.25
CA SER A 38 -8.53 13.13 14.52
C SER A 38 -7.29 12.90 15.38
N SER A 39 -6.26 12.23 14.85
CA SER A 39 -5.02 11.97 15.58
C SER A 39 -4.18 13.24 15.63
N VAL A 40 -3.81 13.67 16.83
CA VAL A 40 -2.83 14.76 17.02
C VAL A 40 -1.45 14.39 16.46
N LEU A 41 -1.20 13.10 16.23
CA LEU A 41 0.08 12.56 15.78
C LEU A 41 0.20 12.42 14.26
N PHE A 42 -0.90 12.52 13.50
CA PHE A 42 -0.91 12.26 12.06
C PHE A 42 -1.73 13.32 11.31
N ASP A 43 -1.17 13.84 10.22
CA ASP A 43 -1.83 14.85 9.37
C ASP A 43 -2.82 14.24 8.36
N SER A 44 -2.88 12.91 8.25
CA SER A 44 -3.72 12.21 7.27
C SER A 44 -4.33 10.92 7.83
N ALA A 45 -5.54 10.62 7.36
CA ALA A 45 -6.22 9.37 7.70
C ALA A 45 -5.46 8.15 7.16
N LEU A 46 -5.65 7.00 7.79
CA LEU A 46 -5.01 5.74 7.39
C LEU A 46 -5.29 5.38 5.92
N GLY A 47 -6.50 5.68 5.43
CA GLY A 47 -6.87 5.44 4.03
C GLY A 47 -5.99 6.16 3.01
N VAL A 48 -5.49 7.36 3.32
CA VAL A 48 -4.58 8.10 2.43
C VAL A 48 -3.26 7.36 2.28
N HIS A 49 -2.73 6.82 3.39
CA HIS A 49 -1.50 6.05 3.40
C HIS A 49 -1.64 4.72 2.65
N VAL A 50 -2.75 4.01 2.86
CA VAL A 50 -3.03 2.75 2.16
C VAL A 50 -3.19 2.99 0.66
N ARG A 51 -3.91 4.04 0.23
CA ARG A 51 -3.97 4.41 -1.18
C ARG A 51 -2.59 4.69 -1.74
N HIS A 52 -1.77 5.47 -1.04
CA HIS A 52 -0.43 5.79 -1.51
C HIS A 52 0.42 4.52 -1.70
N LEU A 53 0.40 3.61 -0.73
CA LEU A 53 1.06 2.31 -0.80
C LEU A 53 0.60 1.52 -2.05
N LEU A 54 -0.71 1.36 -2.25
CA LEU A 54 -1.25 0.59 -3.38
C LEU A 54 -0.97 1.25 -4.74
N ASP A 55 -1.03 2.59 -4.82
CA ASP A 55 -0.66 3.35 -6.01
C ASP A 55 0.81 3.07 -6.41
N HIS A 56 1.71 2.96 -5.43
CA HIS A 56 3.13 2.68 -5.69
C HIS A 56 3.34 1.28 -6.29
N TYR A 57 2.66 0.26 -5.76
CA TYR A 57 2.74 -1.08 -6.34
C TYR A 57 2.14 -1.13 -7.74
N ASP A 58 1.04 -0.43 -8.03
CA ASP A 58 0.52 -0.33 -9.39
C ASP A 58 1.56 0.27 -10.34
N CYS A 59 2.16 1.40 -9.98
CA CYS A 59 3.19 2.04 -10.80
C CYS A 59 4.40 1.11 -11.02
N LEU A 60 4.81 0.37 -10.00
CA LEU A 60 5.89 -0.60 -10.10
C LEU A 60 5.52 -1.73 -11.07
N LEU A 61 4.40 -2.42 -10.83
CA LEU A 61 3.99 -3.60 -11.61
C LEU A 61 3.70 -3.24 -13.07
N GLN A 62 3.04 -2.12 -13.33
CA GLN A 62 2.82 -1.61 -14.68
C GLN A 62 4.13 -1.15 -15.33
N GLY A 63 5.00 -0.51 -14.56
CA GLY A 63 6.29 -0.01 -15.04
C GLY A 63 7.28 -1.13 -15.39
N LEU A 64 7.24 -2.25 -14.67
CA LEU A 64 8.03 -3.45 -14.98
C LEU A 64 7.71 -3.97 -16.39
N GLN A 65 6.43 -4.01 -16.77
CA GLN A 65 6.02 -4.42 -18.13
C GLN A 65 6.51 -3.45 -19.21
N ARG A 66 6.65 -2.17 -18.87
CA ARG A 66 7.04 -1.09 -19.79
C ARG A 66 8.54 -0.80 -19.79
N GLY A 67 9.31 -1.39 -18.88
CA GLY A 67 10.73 -1.09 -18.66
C GLY A 67 10.99 0.30 -18.06
N CYS A 68 9.96 0.99 -17.54
CA CYS A 68 10.06 2.32 -16.94
C CYS A 68 9.00 2.49 -15.85
N VAL A 69 9.44 2.80 -14.63
CA VAL A 69 8.54 3.05 -13.49
C VAL A 69 8.39 4.56 -13.31
N ASN A 70 7.15 5.05 -13.35
CA ASN A 70 6.82 6.46 -13.10
C ASN A 70 5.84 6.56 -11.93
N TYR A 71 6.35 6.91 -10.74
CA TYR A 71 5.55 7.06 -9.52
C TYR A 71 4.71 8.33 -9.45
N ASP A 72 4.84 9.24 -10.42
CA ASP A 72 3.95 10.41 -10.54
C ASP A 72 2.66 10.09 -11.31
N ALA A 73 2.65 8.99 -12.08
CA ALA A 73 1.52 8.56 -12.92
C ALA A 73 0.43 7.79 -12.15
N ARG A 74 0.25 8.08 -10.86
CA ARG A 74 -0.69 7.36 -9.97
C ARG A 74 -2.16 7.74 -10.26
N GLU A 75 -3.05 6.76 -10.27
CA GLU A 75 -4.50 6.97 -10.50
C GLU A 75 -5.21 7.64 -9.31
N ARG A 76 -4.73 7.43 -8.08
CA ARG A 76 -5.28 8.02 -6.84
C ARG A 76 -6.78 7.74 -6.64
N ASP A 77 -7.16 6.47 -6.72
CA ASP A 77 -8.55 6.05 -6.52
C ASP A 77 -9.04 6.33 -5.08
N ALA A 78 -9.86 7.38 -4.93
CA ALA A 78 -10.36 7.85 -3.63
C ALA A 78 -11.21 6.81 -2.88
N ARG A 79 -11.77 5.81 -3.57
CA ARG A 79 -12.52 4.71 -2.91
C ARG A 79 -11.64 3.90 -1.96
N VAL A 80 -10.33 3.86 -2.23
CA VAL A 80 -9.36 3.23 -1.33
C VAL A 80 -9.26 4.00 -0.02
N GLU A 81 -9.39 5.33 -0.03
CA GLU A 81 -9.26 6.12 1.20
C GLU A 81 -10.43 5.95 2.16
N SER A 82 -11.61 5.58 1.65
CA SER A 82 -12.86 5.61 2.40
C SER A 82 -13.40 4.24 2.84
N GLY A 83 -12.92 3.14 2.25
CA GLY A 83 -13.50 1.82 2.46
C GLY A 83 -12.47 0.73 2.65
N THR A 84 -12.43 0.10 3.83
CA THR A 84 -11.50 -1.00 4.12
C THR A 84 -11.73 -2.18 3.18
N ALA A 85 -12.99 -2.51 2.87
CA ALA A 85 -13.33 -3.58 1.94
C ALA A 85 -12.80 -3.33 0.52
N TYR A 86 -12.93 -2.10 0.01
CA TYR A 86 -12.41 -1.74 -1.31
C TYR A 86 -10.87 -1.71 -1.33
N ALA A 87 -10.25 -1.18 -0.28
CA ALA A 87 -8.81 -1.20 -0.12
C ALA A 87 -8.24 -2.63 -0.12
N ARG A 88 -8.89 -3.57 0.58
CA ARG A 88 -8.51 -5.00 0.56
C ARG A 88 -8.68 -5.64 -0.81
N GLN A 89 -9.79 -5.36 -1.49
CA GLN A 89 -10.00 -5.83 -2.87
C GLN A 89 -8.92 -5.31 -3.84
N ARG A 90 -8.46 -4.07 -3.65
CA ARG A 90 -7.33 -3.52 -4.41
C ARG A 90 -6.01 -4.23 -4.05
N LEU A 91 -5.76 -4.44 -2.77
CA LEU A 91 -4.56 -5.13 -2.28
C LEU A 91 -4.45 -6.56 -2.83
N HIS A 92 -5.53 -7.33 -2.85
CA HIS A 92 -5.55 -8.70 -3.39
C HIS A 92 -5.39 -8.78 -4.93
N ARG A 93 -5.35 -7.65 -5.62
CA ARG A 93 -5.12 -7.57 -7.08
C ARG A 93 -3.67 -7.23 -7.44
N LEU A 94 -2.84 -6.90 -6.45
CA LEU A 94 -1.39 -6.76 -6.63
C LEU A 94 -0.77 -8.12 -6.93
#